data_AF-A0A8J5M2V3-F1
#
_entry.id   AF-A0A8J5M2V3-F1
#
_cell.length_a   1.000
_cell.length_b   1.000
_cell.length_c   1.000
_cell.angle_alpha   90.00
_cell.angle_beta   90.00
_cell.angle_gamma   90.00
#
_symmetry.space_group_name_H-M   'P 1'
#
loop_
_entity.id
_entity.type
_entity.pdbx_description
1 polymer ?
#
loop_
_entity_poly.entity_id
_entity_poly.type
_entity_poly.pdbx_seq_one_letter_code
_entity_poly.pdbx_strand_id
1 'polypeptide(L)'
;MPHLAMIHLGVHEGLERIPPLSGVPHLQSLSLAWMFRLHQLPDFDLIPDLRRLAISVVPFLEWIPDISSLGKLVDFTMMPGIICCNGFIGACDLTDFFCLGNPFFGVPPAICLMNDTNPTLPVTPYLGSASTQEAFQKFAPNACDKWATGAVYIDNTPTKEKVEVCGGKPFRECPLPGNVTGICSNMRFQVLSCVYDDSRIALRRYQIEKRIGLLCDPVEEKWLGCGER
;
A
#
# COMPACT_ATOMS: atom_id res chain seq x y z
N MET A 1 -9.95 26.60 -5.18
CA MET A 1 -9.36 25.97 -6.39
C MET A 1 -10.42 25.12 -7.09
N PRO A 2 -11.40 25.75 -7.77
CA PRO A 2 -12.58 25.04 -8.27
C PRO A 2 -12.26 24.01 -9.35
N HIS A 3 -11.19 24.19 -10.13
CA HIS A 3 -10.82 23.25 -11.20
C HIS A 3 -9.83 22.15 -10.78
N LEU A 4 -9.42 22.12 -9.50
CA LEU A 4 -8.45 21.13 -9.05
C LEU A 4 -9.11 19.75 -8.97
N ALA A 5 -8.70 18.85 -9.85
CA ALA A 5 -9.26 17.51 -9.96
C ALA A 5 -8.43 16.44 -9.22
N MET A 6 -7.17 16.73 -8.89
CA MET A 6 -6.26 15.77 -8.26
C MET A 6 -5.42 16.45 -7.18
N ILE A 7 -5.35 15.79 -6.02
CA ILE A 7 -4.42 16.10 -4.94
C ILE A 7 -3.63 14.84 -4.63
N HIS A 8 -2.32 14.96 -4.66
CA HIS A 8 -1.39 13.97 -4.12
C HIS A 8 -0.55 14.64 -3.05
N LEU A 9 -0.70 14.19 -1.80
CA LEU A 9 0.14 14.60 -0.68
C LEU A 9 1.06 13.44 -0.33
N GLY A 10 2.37 13.67 -0.47
CA GLY A 10 3.40 12.66 -0.33
C GLY A 10 4.51 13.13 0.59
N VAL A 11 4.90 12.30 1.56
CA VAL A 11 6.09 12.53 2.42
C VAL A 11 5.95 13.82 3.24
N HIS A 12 4.92 13.88 4.07
CA HIS A 12 4.73 14.99 5.01
C HIS A 12 4.87 14.51 6.46
N GLU A 13 6.07 14.66 7.01
CA GLU A 13 6.41 14.17 8.35
C GLU A 13 5.72 14.92 9.48
N GLY A 14 5.31 16.18 9.27
CA GLY A 14 4.70 17.04 10.30
C GLY A 14 3.22 17.34 10.08
N LEU A 15 2.59 16.83 9.02
CA LEU A 15 1.19 17.15 8.74
C LEU A 15 0.28 16.27 9.59
N GLU A 16 -0.21 16.84 10.69
CA GLU A 16 -1.08 16.15 11.64
C GLU A 16 -2.55 16.09 11.22
N ARG A 17 -2.99 17.07 10.43
CA ARG A 17 -4.38 17.23 9.99
C ARG A 17 -4.43 17.75 8.58
N ILE A 18 -5.34 17.20 7.78
CA ILE A 18 -5.70 17.79 6.49
C ILE A 18 -6.88 18.74 6.75
N PRO A 19 -6.82 20.00 6.29
CA PRO A 19 -7.93 20.93 6.46
C PRO A 19 -9.18 20.48 5.70
N PRO A 20 -10.36 21.01 6.02
CA PRO A 20 -11.58 20.73 5.26
C PRO A 20 -11.38 20.99 3.76
N LEU A 21 -11.92 20.11 2.91
CA LEU A 21 -11.73 20.14 1.46
C LEU A 21 -12.69 21.11 0.73
N SER A 22 -13.21 22.13 1.43
CA SER A 22 -14.18 23.11 0.91
C SER A 22 -13.68 23.90 -0.30
N GLY A 23 -12.36 24.04 -0.44
CA GLY A 23 -11.74 24.76 -1.55
C GLY A 23 -11.65 23.98 -2.86
N VAL A 24 -12.00 22.69 -2.88
CA VAL A 24 -11.79 21.77 -4.01
C VAL A 24 -13.03 20.93 -4.34
N PRO A 25 -14.20 21.56 -4.61
CA PRO A 25 -15.48 20.86 -4.75
C PRO A 25 -15.55 19.84 -5.90
N HIS A 26 -14.67 19.96 -6.91
CA HIS A 26 -14.60 19.07 -8.06
C HIS A 26 -13.41 18.10 -8.00
N LEU A 27 -12.88 17.84 -6.80
CA LEU A 27 -11.79 16.89 -6.61
C LEU A 27 -12.23 15.48 -7.02
N GLN A 28 -11.49 14.85 -7.92
CA GLN A 28 -11.77 13.51 -8.44
C GLN A 28 -10.80 12.45 -7.90
N SER A 29 -9.61 12.86 -7.47
CA SER A 29 -8.57 11.96 -6.96
C SER A 29 -7.88 12.55 -5.75
N LEU A 30 -7.87 11.81 -4.65
CA LEU A 30 -7.12 12.13 -3.43
C LEU A 30 -6.17 10.98 -3.13
N SER A 31 -4.87 11.29 -3.06
CA SER A 31 -3.84 10.33 -2.71
C SER A 31 -3.01 10.85 -1.55
N LEU A 32 -2.95 10.08 -0.48
CA LEU A 32 -2.16 10.35 0.72
C LEU A 32 -1.07 9.29 0.81
N ALA A 33 0.18 9.71 0.82
CA ALA A 33 1.33 8.83 0.80
C ALA A 33 2.34 9.25 1.86
N TRP A 34 2.81 8.33 2.71
CA TRP A 34 3.89 8.60 3.68
C TRP A 34 3.55 9.76 4.64
N MET A 35 2.47 9.58 5.41
CA MET A 35 1.96 10.57 6.37
C MET A 35 2.09 10.02 7.80
N PHE A 36 3.18 10.35 8.50
CA PHE A 36 3.53 9.75 9.81
C PHE A 36 2.99 10.49 11.04
N ARG A 37 2.16 11.51 10.83
CA ARG A 37 1.51 12.26 11.90
C ARG A 37 0.00 12.38 11.70
N LEU A 38 -0.53 11.83 10.61
CA LEU A 38 -1.93 11.96 10.25
C LEU A 38 -2.73 10.84 10.92
N HIS A 39 -3.54 11.21 11.91
CA HIS A 39 -4.38 10.28 12.67
C HIS A 39 -5.81 10.17 12.15
N GLN A 40 -6.29 11.21 11.46
CA GLN A 40 -7.68 11.36 11.03
C GLN A 40 -7.77 12.05 9.68
N LEU A 41 -8.80 11.70 8.90
CA LEU A 41 -9.14 12.38 7.64
C LEU A 41 -10.28 13.39 7.87
N PRO A 42 -10.33 14.48 7.09
CA PRO A 42 -11.47 15.38 7.09
C PRO A 42 -12.68 14.73 6.44
N ASP A 43 -13.87 15.21 6.75
CA ASP A 43 -15.11 14.76 6.11
C ASP A 43 -15.08 14.96 4.59
N PHE A 44 -15.75 14.07 3.87
CA PHE A 44 -15.75 14.05 2.41
C PHE A 44 -17.00 14.66 1.78
N ASP A 45 -17.92 15.21 2.58
CA ASP A 45 -19.19 15.77 2.13
C ASP A 45 -19.03 16.95 1.16
N LEU A 46 -17.87 17.61 1.20
CA LEU A 46 -17.54 18.76 0.35
C LEU A 46 -16.85 18.37 -0.96
N ILE A 47 -16.60 17.08 -1.20
CA ILE A 47 -15.97 16.56 -2.42
C ILE A 47 -16.77 15.39 -3.03
N PRO A 48 -18.05 15.61 -3.39
CA PRO A 48 -18.94 14.54 -3.89
C PRO A 48 -18.49 13.96 -5.25
N ASP A 49 -17.56 14.64 -5.93
CA ASP A 49 -17.00 14.20 -7.21
C ASP A 49 -15.83 13.21 -7.07
N LEU A 50 -15.45 12.82 -5.84
CA LEU A 50 -14.30 11.95 -5.63
C LEU A 50 -14.53 10.57 -6.24
N ARG A 51 -13.60 10.15 -7.09
CA ARG A 51 -13.62 8.88 -7.82
C ARG A 51 -12.53 7.92 -7.35
N ARG A 52 -11.40 8.46 -6.87
CA ARG A 52 -10.27 7.69 -6.34
C ARG A 52 -9.83 8.20 -4.99
N LEU A 53 -9.75 7.30 -4.01
CA LEU A 53 -9.13 7.53 -2.71
C LEU A 53 -8.01 6.52 -2.51
N ALA A 54 -6.77 7.00 -2.38
CA ALA A 54 -5.61 6.15 -2.13
C ALA A 54 -4.93 6.57 -0.84
N ILE A 55 -4.80 5.64 0.10
CA ILE A 55 -4.13 5.83 1.39
C ILE A 55 -2.97 4.85 1.45
N SER A 56 -1.76 5.37 1.32
CA SER A 56 -0.52 4.60 1.23
C SER A 56 0.42 5.00 2.35
N VAL A 57 0.82 4.07 3.21
CA VAL A 57 1.77 4.36 4.31
C VAL A 57 1.29 5.55 5.16
N VAL A 58 0.10 5.42 5.75
CA VAL A 58 -0.45 6.35 6.74
C VAL A 58 -0.64 5.57 8.04
N PRO A 59 0.47 5.20 8.73
CA PRO A 59 0.44 4.14 9.73
C PRO A 59 -0.35 4.49 10.99
N PHE A 60 -0.50 5.78 11.28
CA PHE A 60 -1.19 6.31 12.45
C PHE A 60 -2.67 6.59 12.22
N LEU A 61 -3.20 6.36 11.02
CA LEU A 61 -4.62 6.55 10.76
C LEU A 61 -5.42 5.58 11.65
N GLU A 62 -6.34 6.13 12.44
CA GLU A 62 -7.14 5.35 13.39
C GLU A 62 -8.57 5.11 12.88
N TRP A 63 -9.15 6.07 12.18
CA TRP A 63 -10.46 5.90 11.54
C TRP A 63 -10.56 6.72 10.25
N ILE A 64 -11.59 6.42 9.46
CA ILE A 64 -12.02 7.23 8.32
C ILE A 64 -13.44 7.74 8.61
N PRO A 65 -13.76 9.00 8.29
CA PRO A 65 -15.12 9.52 8.42
C PRO A 65 -16.09 8.78 7.52
N ASP A 66 -17.39 9.04 7.66
CA ASP A 66 -18.39 8.40 6.81
C ASP A 66 -18.11 8.70 5.32
N ILE A 67 -17.98 7.64 4.52
CA ILE A 67 -17.75 7.74 3.07
C ILE A 67 -19.03 7.58 2.25
N SER A 68 -20.19 7.63 2.91
CA SER A 68 -21.51 7.53 2.26
C SER A 68 -21.74 8.59 1.19
N SER A 69 -21.17 9.78 1.35
CA SER A 69 -21.25 10.87 0.38
C SER A 69 -20.44 10.62 -0.90
N LEU A 70 -19.53 9.63 -0.91
CA LEU A 70 -18.66 9.29 -2.03
C LEU A 70 -19.31 8.32 -3.02
N GLY A 71 -20.52 8.63 -3.49
CA GLY A 71 -21.28 7.77 -4.42
C GLY A 71 -20.62 7.53 -5.79
N LYS A 72 -19.61 8.32 -6.17
CA LYS A 72 -18.85 8.19 -7.43
C LYS A 72 -17.53 7.43 -7.29
N LEU A 73 -17.23 6.90 -6.09
CA LEU A 73 -16.00 6.19 -5.82
C LEU A 73 -15.92 4.90 -6.67
N VAL A 74 -14.93 4.85 -7.55
CA VAL A 74 -14.63 3.70 -8.42
C VAL A 74 -13.37 2.96 -7.99
N ASP A 75 -12.55 3.60 -7.17
CA ASP A 75 -11.30 3.04 -6.65
C ASP A 75 -11.07 3.53 -5.22
N PHE A 76 -10.85 2.57 -4.32
CA PHE A 76 -10.44 2.82 -2.95
C PHE A 76 -9.33 1.82 -2.61
N THR A 77 -8.16 2.35 -2.27
CA THR A 77 -7.02 1.54 -1.83
C THR A 77 -6.51 2.08 -0.51
N MET A 78 -6.31 1.19 0.45
CA MET A 78 -5.73 1.50 1.75
C MET A 78 -4.74 0.42 2.14
N MET A 79 -3.47 0.79 2.23
CA MET A 79 -2.43 -0.11 2.75
C MET A 79 -2.65 -0.42 4.23
N PRO A 80 -2.21 -1.61 4.71
CA PRO A 80 -2.26 -1.94 6.12
C PRO A 80 -1.65 -0.88 7.05
N GLY A 81 -2.32 -0.65 8.18
CA GLY A 81 -1.94 0.28 9.25
C GLY A 81 -2.78 0.04 10.51
N ILE A 82 -2.67 0.91 11.52
CA ILE A 82 -3.36 0.72 12.82
C ILE A 82 -4.89 0.58 12.66
N ILE A 83 -5.51 1.32 11.74
CA ILE A 83 -6.94 1.23 11.39
C ILE A 83 -7.41 -0.19 11.02
N CYS A 84 -6.52 -1.03 10.50
CA CYS A 84 -6.86 -2.40 10.11
C CYS A 84 -6.97 -3.36 11.31
N CYS A 85 -6.49 -2.93 12.48
CA CYS A 85 -6.34 -3.75 13.68
C CYS A 85 -7.18 -3.25 14.85
N ASN A 86 -7.42 -1.93 14.91
CA ASN A 86 -7.95 -1.25 16.09
C ASN A 86 -9.47 -1.42 16.27
N GLY A 87 -10.14 -2.21 15.43
CA GLY A 87 -11.58 -2.43 15.50
C GLY A 87 -12.42 -1.50 14.63
N PHE A 88 -11.82 -0.58 13.85
CA PHE A 88 -12.57 0.26 12.92
C PHE A 88 -13.29 -0.57 11.84
N ILE A 89 -12.62 -1.53 11.20
CA ILE A 89 -13.24 -2.34 10.12
C ILE A 89 -13.89 -3.66 10.60
N GLY A 90 -13.85 -3.96 11.90
CA GLY A 90 -14.28 -5.26 12.41
C GLY A 90 -13.90 -5.49 13.87
N ALA A 91 -13.64 -6.74 14.25
CA ALA A 91 -13.12 -7.05 15.57
C ALA A 91 -11.72 -6.44 15.75
N CYS A 92 -11.42 -5.95 16.95
CA CYS A 92 -10.06 -5.55 17.27
C CYS A 92 -9.16 -6.80 17.35
N ASP A 93 -8.11 -6.83 16.54
CA ASP A 93 -7.12 -7.89 16.49
C ASP A 93 -5.72 -7.26 16.42
N LEU A 94 -5.00 -7.32 17.54
CA LEU A 94 -3.67 -6.73 17.69
C LEU A 94 -2.54 -7.75 17.41
N THR A 95 -2.88 -8.95 16.94
CA THR A 95 -1.91 -10.04 16.76
C THR A 95 -1.15 -9.96 15.44
N ASP A 96 -1.66 -9.19 14.47
CA ASP A 96 -1.03 -9.01 13.17
C ASP A 96 0.25 -8.16 13.28
N PHE A 97 1.26 -8.47 12.47
CA PHE A 97 2.57 -7.84 12.53
C PHE A 97 2.50 -6.31 12.35
N PHE A 98 1.59 -5.81 11.52
CA PHE A 98 1.40 -4.37 11.34
C PHE A 98 0.86 -3.67 12.60
N CYS A 99 0.21 -4.42 13.50
CA CYS A 99 -0.37 -3.89 14.73
C CYS A 99 0.65 -3.85 15.89
N LEU A 100 1.77 -4.57 15.80
CA LEU A 100 2.80 -4.60 16.85
C LEU A 100 3.63 -3.32 16.92
N GLY A 101 3.47 -2.42 15.96
CA GLY A 101 4.24 -1.19 15.85
C GLY A 101 5.56 -1.40 15.11
N ASN A 102 6.23 -0.29 14.81
CA ASN A 102 7.50 -0.28 14.12
C ASN A 102 8.42 0.82 14.70
N PRO A 103 9.42 0.45 15.53
CA PRO A 103 10.34 1.40 16.15
C PRO A 103 11.14 2.23 15.14
N PHE A 104 11.45 1.69 13.96
CA PHE A 104 12.20 2.40 12.92
C PHE A 104 11.43 3.61 12.38
N PHE A 105 10.10 3.51 12.29
CA PHE A 105 9.22 4.60 11.87
C PHE A 105 8.56 5.34 13.04
N GLY A 106 8.94 5.03 14.29
CA GLY A 106 8.32 5.61 15.48
C GLY A 106 6.83 5.24 15.67
N VAL A 107 6.36 4.18 15.01
CA VAL A 107 4.97 3.74 15.07
C VAL A 107 4.78 2.89 16.34
N PRO A 108 3.93 3.30 17.30
CA PRO A 108 3.63 2.49 18.48
C PRO A 108 2.78 1.27 18.11
N PRO A 109 2.72 0.25 18.99
CA PRO A 109 1.72 -0.79 18.86
C PRO A 109 0.30 -0.20 18.80
N ALA A 110 -0.54 -0.77 17.95
CA ALA A 110 -1.96 -0.43 17.86
C ALA A 110 -2.66 -0.71 19.19
N ILE A 111 -3.67 0.11 19.48
CA ILE A 111 -4.60 -0.12 20.59
C ILE A 111 -6.01 -0.27 20.03
N CYS A 112 -6.88 -1.02 20.72
CA CYS A 112 -8.28 -1.10 20.32
C CYS A 112 -8.96 0.26 20.52
N LEU A 113 -9.69 0.71 19.49
CA LEU A 113 -10.60 1.83 19.60
C LEU A 113 -11.72 1.47 20.57
N MET A 114 -11.91 2.34 21.56
CA MET A 114 -12.96 2.20 22.56
C MET A 114 -14.11 3.16 22.28
N ASN A 115 -15.30 2.80 22.72
CA ASN A 115 -16.48 3.63 22.56
C ASN A 115 -16.38 4.87 23.46
N ASP A 116 -16.59 6.07 22.89
CA ASP A 116 -16.51 7.34 23.63
C ASP A 116 -17.52 7.44 24.78
N THR A 117 -18.69 6.82 24.64
CA THR A 117 -19.75 6.83 25.67
C THR A 117 -19.57 5.74 26.72
N ASN A 118 -18.89 4.64 26.38
CA ASN A 118 -18.56 3.57 27.32
C ASN A 118 -17.17 2.99 27.01
N PRO A 119 -16.10 3.53 27.64
CA PRO A 119 -14.72 3.15 27.35
C PRO A 119 -14.36 1.69 27.69
N THR A 120 -15.28 0.93 28.28
CA THR A 120 -15.11 -0.50 28.56
C THR A 120 -15.49 -1.39 27.38
N LEU A 121 -16.11 -0.83 26.34
CA LEU A 121 -16.55 -1.54 25.15
C LEU A 121 -15.77 -1.06 23.92
N PRO A 122 -15.43 -1.97 22.98
CA PRO A 122 -14.85 -1.58 21.71
C PRO A 122 -15.84 -0.76 20.88
N VAL A 123 -15.33 0.03 19.93
CA VAL A 123 -16.18 0.69 18.93
C VAL A 123 -16.98 -0.31 18.10
N THR A 124 -18.14 0.13 17.60
CA THR A 124 -18.84 -0.61 16.55
C THR A 124 -18.06 -0.47 15.24
N PRO A 125 -17.89 -1.56 14.46
CA PRO A 125 -17.27 -1.49 13.14
C PRO A 125 -17.91 -0.41 12.25
N TYR A 126 -17.09 0.21 11.42
CA TYR A 126 -17.41 1.32 10.53
C TYR A 126 -18.06 2.51 11.26
N LEU A 127 -17.80 2.63 12.57
CA LEU A 127 -18.45 3.58 13.47
C LEU A 127 -19.98 3.50 13.41
N GLY A 128 -20.53 2.34 13.04
CA GLY A 128 -21.97 2.10 12.84
C GLY A 128 -22.54 2.57 11.51
N SER A 129 -21.74 3.10 10.57
CA SER A 129 -22.23 3.48 9.24
C SER A 129 -22.35 2.27 8.29
N ALA A 130 -23.59 1.91 7.96
CA ALA A 130 -23.89 0.85 7.00
C ALA A 130 -23.34 1.16 5.60
N SER A 131 -23.44 2.41 5.15
CA SER A 131 -22.93 2.84 3.85
C SER A 131 -21.40 2.78 3.78
N THR A 132 -20.71 3.15 4.86
CA THR A 132 -19.25 2.98 4.94
C THR A 132 -18.89 1.49 4.93
N GLN A 133 -19.62 0.66 5.66
CA GLN A 133 -19.45 -0.80 5.62
C GLN A 133 -19.58 -1.36 4.19
N GLU A 134 -20.63 -0.99 3.47
CA GLU A 134 -20.84 -1.43 2.08
C GLU A 134 -19.70 -1.00 1.15
N ALA A 135 -19.20 0.22 1.31
CA ALA A 135 -18.07 0.72 0.53
C ALA A 135 -16.78 -0.09 0.82
N PHE A 136 -16.47 -0.37 2.08
CA PHE A 136 -15.34 -1.23 2.43
C PHE A 136 -15.50 -2.66 1.92
N GLN A 137 -16.70 -3.23 1.96
CA GLN A 137 -16.98 -4.55 1.38
C GLN A 137 -16.76 -4.56 -0.13
N LYS A 138 -17.21 -3.52 -0.84
CA LYS A 138 -17.01 -3.36 -2.29
C LYS A 138 -15.52 -3.33 -2.68
N PHE A 139 -14.67 -2.76 -1.83
CA PHE A 139 -13.23 -2.59 -2.08
C PHE A 139 -12.34 -3.48 -1.19
N ALA A 140 -12.89 -4.53 -0.60
CA ALA A 140 -12.19 -5.38 0.36
C ALA A 140 -10.82 -5.90 -0.11
N PRO A 141 -10.61 -6.28 -1.40
CA PRO A 141 -9.28 -6.72 -1.87
C PRO A 141 -8.20 -5.63 -1.85
N ASN A 142 -8.58 -4.35 -1.76
CA ASN A 142 -7.67 -3.21 -1.85
C ASN A 142 -7.55 -2.43 -0.53
N ALA A 143 -8.33 -2.79 0.48
CA ALA A 143 -8.37 -2.10 1.77
C ALA A 143 -7.95 -3.06 2.88
N CYS A 144 -6.84 -2.75 3.57
CA CYS A 144 -6.27 -3.58 4.62
C CYS A 144 -5.93 -5.02 4.16
N ASP A 145 -5.57 -5.19 2.88
CA ASP A 145 -5.15 -6.49 2.39
C ASP A 145 -3.90 -6.95 3.14
N LYS A 146 -4.05 -8.04 3.89
CA LYS A 146 -2.98 -8.56 4.73
C LYS A 146 -1.89 -9.12 3.81
N TRP A 147 -0.64 -8.91 4.19
CA TRP A 147 0.43 -9.65 3.52
C TRP A 147 0.19 -11.14 3.71
N ALA A 148 0.46 -11.92 2.65
CA ALA A 148 0.40 -13.37 2.73
C ALA A 148 1.19 -13.86 3.94
N THR A 149 0.63 -14.80 4.69
CA THR A 149 1.28 -15.34 5.90
C THR A 149 2.66 -15.87 5.53
N GLY A 150 3.71 -15.34 6.18
CA GLY A 150 5.10 -15.68 5.83
C GLY A 150 5.75 -14.78 4.78
N ALA A 151 5.10 -13.70 4.34
CA ALA A 151 5.72 -12.67 3.52
C ALA A 151 6.92 -12.07 4.27
N VAL A 152 8.11 -12.35 3.75
CA VAL A 152 9.36 -11.77 4.25
C VAL A 152 9.49 -10.38 3.64
N TYR A 153 9.61 -9.35 4.49
CA TYR A 153 10.07 -8.05 3.99
C TYR A 153 11.52 -8.21 3.52
N ILE A 154 11.70 -8.35 2.21
CA ILE A 154 13.02 -8.36 1.61
C ILE A 154 13.35 -6.93 1.22
N ASP A 155 14.32 -6.38 1.94
CA ASP A 155 14.83 -5.05 1.63
C ASP A 155 15.39 -5.06 0.20
N ASN A 156 14.71 -4.36 -0.70
CA ASN A 156 15.12 -4.19 -2.08
C ASN A 156 16.00 -2.94 -2.29
N THR A 157 16.45 -2.29 -1.20
CA THR A 157 17.40 -1.18 -1.28
C THR A 157 18.66 -1.64 -2.00
N PRO A 158 19.10 -0.93 -3.07
CA PRO A 158 20.34 -1.25 -3.76
C PRO A 158 21.53 -1.10 -2.82
N THR A 159 22.29 -2.19 -2.65
CA THR A 159 23.62 -2.16 -2.03
C THR A 159 24.67 -2.47 -3.10
N LYS A 160 25.93 -2.17 -2.81
CA LYS A 160 27.04 -2.46 -3.74
C LYS A 160 27.04 -3.94 -4.14
N GLU A 161 26.85 -4.84 -3.17
CA GLU A 161 26.84 -6.29 -3.35
C GLU A 161 25.68 -6.72 -4.26
N LYS A 162 24.48 -6.17 -4.04
CA LYS A 162 23.29 -6.46 -4.88
C LYS A 162 23.44 -5.91 -6.30
N VAL A 163 24.20 -4.85 -6.51
CA VAL A 163 24.47 -4.30 -7.85
C VAL A 163 25.52 -5.15 -8.57
N GLU A 164 26.60 -5.52 -7.87
CA GLU A 164 27.72 -6.27 -8.46
C GLU A 164 27.31 -7.67 -8.92
N VAL A 165 26.45 -8.37 -8.16
CA VAL A 165 25.96 -9.72 -8.56
C VAL A 165 25.24 -9.70 -9.91
N CYS A 166 24.59 -8.58 -10.26
CA CYS A 166 23.90 -8.45 -11.52
C CYS A 166 24.84 -8.24 -12.70
N GLY A 167 26.05 -7.71 -12.50
CA GLY A 167 27.03 -7.52 -13.57
C GLY A 167 26.49 -6.78 -14.81
N GLY A 168 25.51 -5.89 -14.63
CA GLY A 168 24.83 -5.18 -15.72
C GLY A 168 23.87 -6.03 -16.56
N LYS A 169 23.59 -7.29 -16.20
CA LYS A 169 22.68 -8.19 -16.91
C LYS A 169 21.28 -8.16 -16.32
N PRO A 170 20.27 -7.63 -17.03
CA PRO A 170 18.90 -7.67 -16.56
C PRO A 170 18.38 -9.11 -16.53
N PHE A 171 17.41 -9.38 -15.66
CA PHE A 171 16.69 -10.65 -15.54
C PHE A 171 17.52 -11.88 -15.11
N ARG A 172 18.82 -11.70 -14.84
CA ARG A 172 19.67 -12.71 -14.21
C ARG A 172 19.09 -13.16 -12.86
N GLU A 173 19.17 -14.46 -12.61
CA GLU A 173 18.90 -15.07 -11.30
C GLU A 173 19.97 -14.64 -10.29
N CYS A 174 19.56 -14.19 -9.10
CA CYS A 174 20.51 -13.76 -8.08
C CYS A 174 20.07 -14.19 -6.67
N PRO A 175 20.99 -14.63 -5.79
CA PRO A 175 20.65 -15.05 -4.45
C PRO A 175 20.42 -13.87 -3.50
N LEU A 176 19.42 -13.98 -2.63
CA LEU A 176 19.15 -13.05 -1.53
C LEU A 176 19.20 -13.77 -0.17
N PRO A 177 19.40 -13.04 0.94
CA PRO A 177 19.37 -13.62 2.29
C PRO A 177 18.09 -14.42 2.54
N GLY A 178 18.20 -15.50 3.31
CA GLY A 178 17.05 -16.38 3.61
C GLY A 178 16.74 -17.43 2.54
N ASN A 179 17.70 -17.75 1.66
CA ASN A 179 17.55 -18.71 0.56
C ASN A 179 16.44 -18.29 -0.44
N VAL A 180 16.28 -16.98 -0.62
CA VAL A 180 15.31 -16.43 -1.54
C VAL A 180 15.99 -16.15 -2.88
N THR A 181 15.31 -16.51 -3.97
CA THR A 181 15.78 -16.23 -5.33
C THR A 181 15.24 -14.88 -5.78
N GLY A 182 16.15 -13.97 -6.10
CA GLY A 182 15.86 -12.66 -6.67
C GLY A 182 16.08 -12.61 -8.18
N ILE A 183 15.70 -11.46 -8.74
CA ILE A 183 15.89 -11.11 -10.14
C ILE A 183 16.67 -9.80 -10.25
N CYS A 184 17.64 -9.75 -11.16
CA CYS A 184 18.33 -8.51 -11.49
C CYS A 184 17.40 -7.57 -12.24
N SER A 185 16.92 -6.53 -11.56
CA SER A 185 15.89 -5.65 -12.11
C SER A 185 16.05 -4.22 -11.60
N ASN A 186 15.70 -3.26 -12.45
CA ASN A 186 15.67 -1.86 -12.08
C ASN A 186 14.36 -1.57 -11.35
N MET A 187 14.41 -1.39 -10.04
CA MET A 187 13.28 -0.92 -9.23
C MET A 187 13.22 0.61 -9.29
N ARG A 188 12.06 1.18 -9.64
CA ARG A 188 11.80 2.64 -9.57
C ARG A 188 12.85 3.51 -10.30
N PHE A 189 13.32 3.06 -11.46
CA PHE A 189 14.36 3.74 -12.26
C PHE A 189 15.70 3.91 -11.52
N GLN A 190 15.98 3.10 -10.51
CA GLN A 190 17.27 3.05 -9.81
C GLN A 190 18.33 2.24 -10.60
N VAL A 191 19.50 2.03 -9.98
CA VAL A 191 20.52 1.13 -10.53
C VAL A 191 19.98 -0.30 -10.66
N LEU A 192 20.50 -1.06 -11.62
CA LEU A 192 20.22 -2.49 -11.72
C LEU A 192 20.79 -3.21 -10.49
N SER A 193 19.94 -3.82 -9.69
CA SER A 193 20.34 -4.58 -8.51
C SER A 193 19.52 -5.86 -8.37
N CYS A 194 20.03 -6.79 -7.57
CA CYS A 194 19.30 -7.98 -7.19
C CYS A 194 18.14 -7.61 -6.27
N VAL A 195 16.92 -7.94 -6.67
CA VAL A 195 15.69 -7.62 -5.93
C VAL A 195 14.76 -8.83 -5.88
N TYR A 196 13.96 -8.93 -4.83
CA TYR A 196 12.87 -9.90 -4.76
C TYR A 196 11.56 -9.26 -5.17
N ASP A 197 10.93 -9.79 -6.21
CA ASP A 197 9.62 -9.34 -6.71
C ASP A 197 8.99 -10.46 -7.57
N ASP A 198 8.10 -11.24 -6.96
CA ASP A 198 7.41 -12.34 -7.64
C ASP A 198 6.57 -11.87 -8.83
N SER A 199 6.00 -10.67 -8.75
CA SER A 199 5.19 -10.10 -9.84
C SER A 199 6.05 -9.81 -11.06
N ARG A 200 7.28 -9.30 -10.86
CA ARG A 200 8.24 -9.09 -11.95
C ARG A 200 8.74 -10.38 -12.55
N ILE A 201 9.03 -11.40 -11.73
CA ILE A 201 9.45 -12.73 -12.20
C ILE A 201 8.34 -13.34 -13.05
N ALA A 202 7.10 -13.34 -12.55
CA ALA A 202 5.94 -13.84 -13.25
C ALA A 202 5.69 -13.06 -14.56
N LEU A 203 5.77 -11.73 -14.53
CA LEU A 203 5.61 -10.90 -15.71
C LEU A 203 6.67 -11.21 -16.77
N ARG A 204 7.95 -11.39 -16.38
CA ARG A 204 9.01 -11.69 -17.34
C ARG A 204 8.84 -13.08 -17.95
N ARG A 205 8.46 -14.09 -17.16
CA ARG A 205 8.08 -15.43 -17.68
C ARG A 205 6.97 -15.33 -18.73
N TYR A 206 5.92 -14.57 -18.42
CA TYR A 206 4.82 -14.34 -19.34
C TYR A 206 5.27 -13.63 -20.65
N GLN A 207 6.15 -12.64 -20.55
CA GLN A 207 6.73 -11.96 -21.71
C GLN A 207 7.55 -12.92 -22.60
N ILE A 208 8.34 -13.81 -22.00
CA ILE A 208 9.10 -14.84 -22.71
C ILE A 208 8.15 -15.80 -23.43
N GLU A 209 7.14 -16.31 -22.72
CA GLU A 209 6.14 -17.24 -23.26
C GLU A 209 5.39 -16.63 -24.46
N LYS A 210 4.93 -15.38 -24.33
CA LYS A 210 4.19 -14.67 -25.37
C LYS A 210 5.08 -14.04 -26.45
N ARG A 211 6.40 -14.04 -26.26
CA ARG A 211 7.39 -13.42 -27.16
C ARG A 211 7.14 -11.92 -27.35
N ILE A 212 6.87 -11.22 -26.25
CA ILE A 212 6.58 -9.78 -26.25
C ILE A 212 7.70 -9.04 -25.51
N GLY A 213 8.16 -7.93 -26.07
CA GLY A 213 9.18 -7.07 -25.48
C GLY A 213 10.61 -7.48 -25.85
N LEU A 214 11.55 -7.31 -24.93
CA LEU A 214 12.96 -7.63 -25.14
C LEU A 214 13.14 -9.14 -25.39
N LEU A 215 13.91 -9.49 -26.43
CA LEU A 215 14.37 -10.86 -26.64
C LEU A 215 15.06 -11.37 -25.38
N CYS A 216 14.78 -12.62 -25.01
CA CYS A 216 15.37 -13.20 -23.82
C CYS A 216 16.80 -13.68 -24.06
N ASP A 217 17.64 -13.55 -23.04
CA ASP A 217 18.98 -14.12 -23.03
C ASP A 217 18.89 -15.62 -22.63
N PRO A 218 19.27 -16.56 -23.50
CA PRO A 218 19.12 -18.00 -23.23
C PRO A 218 20.02 -18.51 -22.10
N VAL A 219 21.02 -17.73 -21.68
CA VAL A 219 21.90 -18.06 -20.56
C VAL A 219 21.34 -17.44 -19.28
N GLU A 220 21.16 -16.11 -19.27
CA GLU A 220 20.77 -15.37 -18.05
C GLU A 220 19.31 -15.60 -17.65
N GLU A 221 18.44 -15.90 -18.62
CA GLU A 221 16.99 -16.03 -18.42
C GLU A 221 16.50 -17.48 -18.59
N LYS A 222 17.41 -18.46 -18.59
CA LYS A 222 17.08 -19.89 -18.65
C LYS A 222 16.13 -20.31 -17.53
N TRP A 223 16.37 -19.79 -16.32
CA TRP A 223 15.54 -20.02 -15.13
C TRP A 223 14.12 -19.40 -15.23
N LEU A 224 13.90 -18.52 -16.21
CA LEU A 224 12.60 -17.94 -16.55
C LEU A 224 11.92 -18.65 -17.72
N GLY A 225 12.51 -19.75 -18.22
CA GLY A 225 11.98 -20.52 -19.35
C GLY A 225 12.44 -20.03 -20.72
N CYS A 226 13.49 -19.19 -20.80
CA CYS A 226 14.15 -18.90 -22.07
C CYS A 226 14.88 -20.16 -22.57
N GLY A 227 14.60 -20.58 -23.80
CA GLY A 227 15.25 -21.73 -24.43
C GLY A 227 16.31 -21.30 -25.44
N GLU A 228 17.33 -22.14 -25.64
CA GLU A 228 18.25 -22.02 -26.78
C GLU A 228 17.47 -22.24 -28.08
N ARG A 229 17.72 -21.37 -29.05
CA ARG A 229 17.34 -21.58 -30.45
C ARG A 229 18.60 -21.55 -31.31
#